data_AF-A0A2R5G5L0-F1
#
_entry.id   AF-A0A2R5G5L0-F1
#
_cell.length_a   1.000
_cell.length_b   1.000
_cell.length_c   1.000
_cell.angle_alpha   90.00
_cell.angle_beta   90.00
_cell.angle_gamma   90.00
#
_symmetry.space_group_name_H-M   'P 1'
#
loop_
_entity.id
_entity.type
_entity.pdbx_description
1 polymer ?
#
loop_
_entity_poly.entity_id
_entity_poly.type
_entity_poly.pdbx_seq_one_letter_code
_entity_poly.pdbx_strand_id
1 'polypeptide(L)'
;MSSTSSSSSSARAGGASSGGPSEYFETATGNRICRKASLYGTQNIRIHGKSLVAENVTIRGDLANVKMGKHCCIRDSVVLRPSMKVVKE
;
A
#
# COMPACT_ATOMS: atom_id res chain seq x y z
N MET A 1 -41.22 -16.83 -21.78
CA MET A 1 -40.70 -17.34 -20.49
C MET A 1 -39.35 -16.67 -20.22
N SER A 2 -39.44 -15.65 -19.37
CA SER A 2 -38.45 -14.90 -18.59
C SER A 2 -37.01 -14.72 -19.11
N SER A 3 -36.71 -13.45 -19.41
CA SER A 3 -35.39 -12.84 -19.56
C SER A 3 -34.52 -13.04 -18.32
N THR A 4 -33.23 -13.36 -18.51
CA THR A 4 -32.21 -13.19 -17.47
C THR A 4 -31.15 -12.20 -17.96
N SER A 5 -31.30 -10.93 -17.56
CA SER A 5 -30.28 -9.89 -17.68
C SER A 5 -29.36 -9.98 -16.46
N SER A 6 -28.06 -10.20 -16.67
CA SER A 6 -27.06 -10.16 -15.59
C SER A 6 -26.18 -8.93 -15.79
N SER A 7 -26.46 -7.88 -15.02
CA SER A 7 -25.64 -6.67 -14.94
C SER A 7 -24.81 -6.73 -13.67
N SER A 8 -23.53 -7.13 -13.78
CA SER A 8 -22.59 -7.02 -12.66
C SER A 8 -21.78 -5.73 -12.82
N SER A 9 -22.39 -4.63 -12.42
CA SER A 9 -21.76 -3.31 -12.34
C SER A 9 -20.85 -3.27 -11.11
N SER A 10 -19.65 -3.86 -11.18
CA SER A 10 -18.70 -3.73 -10.08
C SER A 10 -18.05 -2.35 -10.13
N ALA A 11 -18.67 -1.41 -9.43
CA ALA A 11 -18.14 -0.07 -9.17
C ALA A 11 -16.70 -0.17 -8.67
N ARG A 12 -15.74 0.23 -9.50
CA ARG A 12 -14.40 0.55 -9.03
C ARG A 12 -14.17 2.04 -9.21
N ALA A 13 -14.67 2.77 -8.23
CA ALA A 13 -14.22 4.12 -7.93
C ALA A 13 -12.74 4.04 -7.53
N GLY A 14 -11.87 4.55 -8.40
CA GLY A 14 -10.46 4.77 -8.11
C GLY A 14 -10.03 6.02 -8.85
N GLY A 15 -10.21 7.16 -8.18
CA GLY A 15 -10.03 8.49 -8.75
C GLY A 15 -8.67 8.70 -9.41
N ALA A 16 -8.71 9.42 -10.52
CA ALA A 16 -7.53 9.99 -11.16
C ALA A 16 -6.75 10.82 -10.13
N SER A 17 -5.55 10.37 -9.75
CA SER A 17 -4.59 11.28 -9.13
C SER A 17 -3.65 11.78 -10.22
N SER A 18 -4.03 12.92 -10.79
CA SER A 18 -3.09 13.77 -11.53
C SER A 18 -2.13 14.38 -10.51
N GLY A 19 -1.06 13.65 -10.18
CA GLY A 19 -0.05 14.06 -9.19
C GLY A 19 1.13 14.73 -9.86
N GLY A 20 1.42 15.98 -9.47
CA GLY A 20 2.62 16.69 -9.88
C GLY A 20 3.91 16.02 -9.39
N PRO A 21 5.08 16.40 -9.93
CA PRO A 21 6.36 15.68 -9.76
C PRO A 21 6.97 15.70 -8.34
N SER A 22 6.29 16.27 -7.33
CA SER A 22 6.90 16.69 -6.05
C SER A 22 6.31 16.00 -4.80
N GLU A 23 5.78 14.78 -4.94
CA GLU A 23 5.12 14.10 -3.82
C GLU A 23 5.99 13.05 -3.10
N TYR A 24 7.24 12.83 -3.54
CA TYR A 24 8.12 11.80 -3.00
C TYR A 24 9.26 12.40 -2.15
N PHE A 25 9.50 11.83 -0.98
CA PHE A 25 10.65 12.17 -0.14
C PHE A 25 11.68 11.04 -0.16
N GLU A 26 12.96 11.43 -0.20
CA GLU A 26 14.09 10.53 -0.13
C GLU A 26 14.68 10.57 1.27
N THR A 27 14.90 9.40 1.87
CA THR A 27 15.48 9.26 3.21
C THR A 27 16.97 8.98 3.12
N ALA A 28 17.72 9.23 4.21
CA ALA A 28 19.17 9.01 4.29
C ALA A 28 19.63 7.58 3.92
N THR A 29 18.72 6.59 4.00
CA THR A 29 18.98 5.20 3.62
C THR A 29 18.61 4.87 2.16
N GLY A 30 18.21 5.88 1.37
CA GLY A 30 17.81 5.74 -0.03
C GLY A 30 16.41 5.17 -0.24
N ASN A 31 15.48 5.37 0.72
CA ASN A 31 14.07 5.01 0.49
C ASN A 31 13.31 6.21 -0.07
N ARG A 32 12.50 5.95 -1.09
CA ARG A 32 11.62 6.93 -1.73
C ARG A 32 10.19 6.65 -1.31
N ILE A 33 9.60 7.54 -0.52
CA ILE A 33 8.26 7.34 0.04
C ILE A 33 7.35 8.48 -0.41
N CYS A 34 6.16 8.17 -0.88
CA CYS A 34 5.17 9.16 -1.27
C CYS A 34 4.48 9.79 -0.04
N ARG A 35 4.28 11.11 -0.05
CA ARG A 35 3.53 11.84 0.99
C ARG A 35 2.05 11.47 1.05
N LYS A 36 1.48 11.02 -0.07
CA LYS A 36 0.10 10.51 -0.14
C LYS A 36 -0.09 9.12 0.48
N ALA A 37 0.99 8.38 0.72
CA ALA A 37 0.88 7.04 1.28
C ALA A 37 0.38 7.10 2.73
N SER A 38 -0.59 6.27 3.07
CA SER A 38 -1.16 6.18 4.41
C SER A 38 -0.50 5.04 5.19
N LEU A 39 0.34 5.40 6.16
CA LEU A 39 1.08 4.48 7.01
C LEU A 39 0.44 4.44 8.41
N TYR A 40 0.00 3.27 8.83
CA TYR A 40 -0.56 3.06 10.17
C TYR A 40 0.42 2.26 11.02
N GLY A 41 0.66 2.69 12.26
CA GLY A 41 1.59 2.00 13.16
C GLY A 41 3.05 2.10 12.71
N THR A 42 3.55 3.32 12.48
CA THR A 42 4.94 3.59 12.06
C THR A 42 5.99 2.92 12.95
N GLN A 43 5.74 2.81 14.26
CA GLN A 43 6.58 2.05 15.21
C GLN A 43 6.75 0.57 14.86
N ASN A 44 5.71 -0.03 14.25
CA ASN A 44 5.70 -1.42 13.81
C ASN A 44 6.18 -1.59 12.36
N ILE A 45 6.33 -0.49 11.61
CA ILE A 45 6.77 -0.48 10.22
C ILE A 45 8.30 -0.27 10.19
N ARG A 46 9.03 -1.28 9.73
CA ARG A 46 10.48 -1.18 9.48
C ARG A 46 10.73 -1.22 7.99
N ILE A 47 11.33 -0.16 7.45
CA ILE A 47 11.74 -0.08 6.05
C ILE A 47 13.26 -0.20 5.97
N HIS A 48 13.75 -1.23 5.30
CA HIS A 48 15.16 -1.34 4.97
C HIS A 48 15.49 -0.56 3.68
N GLY A 49 16.72 -0.04 3.61
CA GLY A 49 17.23 0.82 2.53
C GLY A 49 16.91 0.34 1.11
N LYS A 50 16.74 1.29 0.18
CA LYS A 50 16.31 1.09 -1.22
C LYS A 50 14.86 0.59 -1.37
N SER A 51 13.94 1.10 -0.55
CA SER A 51 12.51 0.83 -0.74
C SER A 51 11.79 1.96 -1.48
N LEU A 52 10.84 1.62 -2.35
CA LEU A 52 10.03 2.58 -3.09
C LEU A 52 8.54 2.40 -2.74
N VAL A 53 7.91 3.46 -2.23
CA VAL A 53 6.50 3.48 -1.85
C VAL A 53 5.76 4.50 -2.71
N ALA A 54 4.90 4.02 -3.60
CA ALA A 54 4.07 4.85 -4.46
C ALA A 54 2.92 5.56 -3.72
N GLU A 55 2.19 6.41 -4.46
CA GLU A 55 0.98 7.05 -3.97
C GLU A 55 -0.19 6.07 -3.78
N ASN A 56 -1.18 6.45 -2.96
CA ASN A 56 -2.36 5.62 -2.68
C ASN A 56 -2.05 4.26 -2.05
N VAL A 57 -0.83 4.07 -1.52
CA VAL A 57 -0.44 2.88 -0.77
C VAL A 57 -0.98 2.99 0.65
N THR A 58 -1.56 1.89 1.12
CA THR A 58 -2.05 1.77 2.50
C THR A 58 -1.30 0.65 3.21
N ILE A 59 -0.55 0.98 4.26
CA ILE A 59 0.20 0.00 5.06
C ILE A 59 -0.40 -0.06 6.46
N ARG A 60 -1.05 -1.20 6.81
CA ARG A 60 -1.65 -1.45 8.12
C ARG A 60 -0.65 -2.12 9.08
N GLY A 61 0.35 -1.38 9.55
CA GLY A 61 1.29 -1.86 10.59
C GLY A 61 0.71 -1.92 12.01
N ASP A 62 -0.52 -1.45 12.20
CA ASP A 62 -1.26 -1.53 13.46
C ASP A 62 -1.65 -2.98 13.83
N LEU A 63 -2.02 -3.80 12.83
CA LEU A 63 -2.47 -5.17 13.04
C LEU A 63 -1.31 -6.15 13.36
N ALA A 64 -0.15 -5.95 12.75
CA ALA A 64 1.04 -6.77 12.96
C ALA A 64 2.31 -6.04 12.50
N ASN A 65 3.48 -6.49 12.95
CA ASN A 65 4.76 -5.91 12.56
C ASN A 65 5.02 -6.07 11.05
N VAL A 66 5.10 -4.94 10.34
CA VAL A 66 5.40 -4.89 8.91
C VAL A 66 6.88 -4.64 8.72
N LYS A 67 7.59 -5.61 8.15
CA LYS A 67 9.01 -5.49 7.81
C LYS A 67 9.16 -5.50 6.29
N MET A 68 9.66 -4.40 5.73
CA MET A 68 10.07 -4.31 4.33
C MET A 68 11.56 -4.62 4.23
N GLY A 69 11.91 -5.56 3.35
CA GLY A 69 13.30 -5.95 3.07
C GLY A 69 14.04 -4.94 2.19
N LYS A 70 15.28 -5.26 1.79
CA LYS A 70 16.06 -4.47 0.83
C LYS A 70 15.49 -4.67 -0.59
N HIS A 71 15.48 -3.61 -1.39
CA HIS A 71 14.96 -3.62 -2.77
C HIS A 71 13.45 -3.91 -2.87
N CYS A 72 12.66 -3.40 -1.92
CA CYS A 72 11.22 -3.57 -1.92
C CYS A 72 10.53 -2.43 -2.70
N CYS A 73 9.66 -2.78 -3.66
CA CYS A 73 8.95 -1.81 -4.49
C CYS A 73 7.44 -2.02 -4.37
N ILE A 74 6.73 -1.01 -3.89
CA ILE A 74 5.28 -1.02 -3.71
C ILE A 74 4.68 -0.06 -4.73
N ARG A 75 3.80 -0.61 -5.58
CA ARG A 75 3.06 0.12 -6.61
C ARG A 75 1.90 0.92 -6.03
N ASP A 76 1.36 1.82 -6.85
CA ASP A 76 0.19 2.61 -6.51
C ASP A 76 -1.04 1.71 -6.28
N SER A 77 -1.97 2.16 -5.43
CA SER A 77 -3.19 1.42 -5.07
C SER A 77 -2.96 0.05 -4.42
N VAL A 78 -1.79 -0.18 -3.80
CA VAL A 78 -1.50 -1.41 -3.05
C VAL A 78 -1.95 -1.28 -1.60
N VAL A 79 -2.67 -2.29 -1.09
CA VAL A 79 -3.09 -2.37 0.31
C VAL A 79 -2.37 -3.53 0.99
N LEU A 80 -1.47 -3.20 1.91
CA LEU A 80 -0.73 -4.14 2.74
C LEU A 80 -1.50 -4.41 4.03
N ARG A 81 -2.16 -5.58 4.07
CA ARG A 81 -2.78 -6.15 5.27
C ARG A 81 -1.89 -7.28 5.78
N PRO A 82 -1.03 -7.05 6.79
CA PRO A 82 -0.25 -8.15 7.34
C PRO A 82 -1.22 -9.16 7.97
N SER A 83 -1.09 -10.43 7.61
CA SER A 83 -1.93 -11.48 8.19
C SER A 83 -1.68 -11.55 9.69
N MET A 84 -2.77 -11.57 10.46
CA MET A 84 -2.72 -12.05 11.84
C MET A 84 -2.14 -13.45 11.77
N LYS A 85 -0.99 -13.66 12.40
CA LYS A 85 -0.32 -14.95 12.40
C LYS A 85 -1.30 -15.93 13.05
N VAL A 86 -1.98 -16.74 12.25
CA VAL A 86 -2.64 -17.94 12.77
C VAL A 86 -1.47 -18.79 13.22
N VAL A 87 -1.26 -18.85 14.53
CA VAL A 87 -0.27 -19.73 15.13
C VAL A 87 -0.64 -21.14 14.65
N LYS A 88 0.12 -21.68 13.70
CA LYS A 88 0.16 -23.13 13.53
C LYS A 88 1.08 -23.63 14.63
N GLU A 89 0.47 -24.33 15.58
CA GLU A 89 1.15 -25.25 16.50
C GLU A 89 2.14 -26.15 15.75
#